data_AF-A0A6G3XJV3-F1
#
_entry.id   AF-A0A6G3XJV3-F1
#
_cell.length_a   1.000
_cell.length_b   1.000
_cell.length_c   1.000
_cell.angle_alpha   90.00
_cell.angle_beta   90.00
_cell.angle_gamma   90.00
#
_symmetry.space_group_name_H-M   'P 1'
#
loop_
_entity.id
_entity.type
_entity.pdbx_description
1 polymer ?
#
loop_
_entity_poly.entity_id
_entity_poly.type
_entity_poly.pdbx_seq_one_letter_code
_entity_poly.pdbx_strand_id
1 'polypeptide(L)' 'DQLGDDWSAEDEETFKAPIRAQYETQGNAYYATARLWDDGVIDPLDTRQVLGLALTACANAPLPQKDPAGPGFGVFRM' A
#
# COMPACT_ATOMS: atom_id res chain seq x y z
N ASP A 1 22.42 -0.69 -23.82
CA ASP A 1 22.76 -2.07 -24.22
C ASP A 1 22.34 -3.07 -23.14
N GLN A 2 21.03 -3.27 -22.98
CA GLN A 2 20.41 -4.33 -22.16
C GLN A 2 19.56 -5.23 -23.07
N LEU A 3 20.06 -5.52 -24.26
CA LEU A 3 19.51 -6.62 -25.06
C LEU A 3 19.96 -7.88 -24.33
N GLY A 4 19.03 -8.62 -23.74
CA GLY A 4 19.27 -9.88 -23.05
C GLY A 4 19.74 -10.94 -24.03
N ASP A 5 20.95 -10.77 -24.57
CA ASP A 5 21.68 -11.81 -25.25
C ASP A 5 21.97 -12.94 -24.25
N ASP A 6 21.81 -14.19 -24.70
CA ASP A 6 21.78 -15.46 -23.95
C ASP A 6 22.48 -15.43 -22.57
N TRP A 7 21.75 -15.03 -21.54
CA TRP A 7 22.22 -15.17 -20.16
C TRP A 7 22.23 -16.65 -19.79
N SER A 8 23.29 -17.06 -19.08
CA SER A 8 23.23 -18.31 -18.34
C SER A 8 22.19 -18.18 -17.22
N ALA A 9 21.59 -19.29 -16.80
CA ALA A 9 20.65 -19.28 -15.68
C ALA A 9 21.30 -18.75 -14.39
N GLU A 10 22.61 -18.94 -14.21
CA GLU A 10 23.36 -18.44 -13.07
C GLU A 10 23.55 -16.92 -13.09
N ASP A 11 23.88 -16.35 -14.27
CA ASP A 11 24.00 -14.90 -14.44
C ASP A 11 22.65 -14.21 -14.26
N GLU A 12 21.58 -14.81 -14.76
CA GLU A 12 20.21 -14.32 -14.58
C GLU A 12 19.79 -14.33 -13.11
N GLU A 13 20.07 -15.42 -12.39
CA GLU A 13 19.78 -15.50 -10.96
C GLU A 13 20.60 -14.51 -10.15
N THR A 14 21.89 -14.35 -10.48
CA THR A 14 22.79 -13.37 -9.83
C THR A 14 22.29 -11.94 -10.03
N PHE A 15 21.76 -11.62 -11.21
CA PHE A 15 21.16 -10.32 -11.48
C PHE A 15 19.84 -10.11 -10.73
N LYS A 16 18.95 -11.12 -10.71
CA LYS A 16 17.62 -11.02 -10.10
C LYS A 16 17.64 -11.08 -8.57
N ALA A 17 18.61 -11.79 -7.98
CA ALA A 17 18.72 -11.97 -6.53
C ALA A 17 18.74 -10.65 -5.73
N PRO A 18 19.59 -9.65 -6.03
CA PRO A 18 19.61 -8.40 -5.28
C PRO A 18 18.31 -7.59 -5.44
N ILE A 19 17.67 -7.66 -6.61
CA ILE A 19 16.38 -6.98 -6.85
C ILE A 19 15.30 -7.61 -5.96
N ARG A 20 15.17 -8.94 -5.96
CA ARG A 20 14.22 -9.63 -5.07
C ARG A 20 14.49 -9.31 -3.60
N ALA A 21 15.76 -9.32 -3.17
CA ALA A 21 16.13 -8.96 -1.80
C ALA A 21 15.76 -7.52 -1.44
N GLN A 22 15.91 -6.58 -2.37
CA GLN A 22 15.48 -5.19 -2.18
C GLN A 22 13.97 -5.11 -1.98
N TYR A 23 13.19 -5.78 -2.81
CA TYR A 23 11.72 -5.79 -2.69
C TYR A 23 11.26 -6.45 -1.39
N GLU A 24 11.91 -7.53 -0.95
CA GLU A 24 11.59 -8.17 0.33
C GLU A 24 11.87 -7.23 1.52
N THR A 25 12.99 -6.51 1.46
CA THR A 25 13.39 -5.58 2.52
C THR A 25 12.49 -4.35 2.56
N GLN A 26 12.13 -3.79 1.41
CA GLN A 26 11.42 -2.51 1.31
C GLN A 26 9.89 -2.68 1.19
N GLY A 27 9.41 -3.87 0.85
CA GLY A 27 8.00 -4.19 0.68
C GLY A 27 7.34 -4.83 1.91
N ASN A 28 8.11 -5.21 2.93
CA ASN A 28 7.51 -5.80 4.13
C ASN A 28 6.78 -4.75 5.00
N ALA A 29 5.85 -5.24 5.82
CA ALA A 29 4.99 -4.42 6.66
C ALA A 29 5.76 -3.51 7.64
N TYR A 30 6.90 -3.97 8.16
CA TYR A 30 7.70 -3.18 9.09
C TYR A 30 8.43 -2.02 8.40
N TYR A 31 8.86 -2.21 7.16
CA TYR A 31 9.48 -1.14 6.38
C TYR A 31 8.48 -0.02 6.08
N ALA A 32 7.24 -0.38 5.74
CA ALA A 32 6.13 0.54 5.48
C ALA A 32 5.71 1.32 6.74
N THR A 33 5.45 0.62 7.84
CA THR A 33 4.95 1.24 9.08
C THR A 33 5.99 2.15 9.74
N ALA A 34 7.30 1.83 9.61
CA ALA A 34 8.39 2.71 10.06
C ALA A 34 8.46 4.04 9.30
N ARG A 35 7.72 4.17 8.19
CA ARG A 35 7.66 5.36 7.32
C ARG A 35 6.26 5.97 7.23
N LEU A 36 5.33 5.51 8.06
CA LEU A 36 3.94 5.98 8.10
C LEU A 36 3.25 5.87 6.73
N TRP A 37 3.58 4.84 5.96
CA TRP A 37 2.78 4.50 4.76
C TRP A 37 1.42 3.90 5.15
N ASP A 38 1.35 3.37 6.36
CA ASP A 38 0.17 2.90 7.07
C ASP A 38 0.14 3.50 8.48
N ASP A 39 -1.01 3.40 9.16
CA ASP A 39 -1.19 3.84 10.54
C ASP A 39 -0.84 2.74 11.57
N GLY A 40 -0.30 1.61 11.14
CA GLY A 40 0.11 0.51 12.01
C GLY A 40 -0.13 -0.88 11.41
N VAL A 41 0.72 -1.82 11.80
CA VAL A 41 0.52 -3.26 11.59
C VAL A 41 -0.31 -3.83 12.72
N ILE A 42 -1.37 -4.59 12.41
CA ILE A 42 -2.29 -5.16 13.39
C ILE A 42 -2.32 -6.69 13.31
N ASP A 43 -2.71 -7.34 14.40
CA ASP A 43 -3.10 -8.75 14.37
C ASP A 43 -4.33 -8.89 13.44
N PRO A 44 -4.31 -9.80 12.45
CA PRO A 44 -5.46 -10.03 11.58
C PRO A 44 -6.77 -10.30 12.33
N LEU A 45 -6.72 -10.94 13.51
CA LEU A 45 -7.90 -11.20 14.34
C LEU A 45 -8.53 -9.93 14.93
N ASP A 46 -7.76 -8.86 15.08
CA ASP A 46 -8.21 -7.58 15.64
C ASP A 46 -8.86 -6.67 14.60
N THR A 47 -8.84 -7.04 13.32
CA THR A 47 -9.39 -6.22 12.20
C THR A 47 -10.78 -5.66 12.50
N ARG A 48 -11.70 -6.49 13.04
CA ARG A 48 -13.07 -6.05 13.38
C ARG A 48 -13.07 -4.99 14.48
N GLN A 49 -12.24 -5.17 15.50
CA GLN A 49 -12.19 -4.26 16.65
C GLN A 49 -11.58 -2.91 16.24
N VAL A 50 -10.47 -2.94 15.50
CA VAL A 50 -9.80 -1.74 14.99
C VAL A 50 -10.75 -0.94 14.09
N LEU A 51 -11.41 -1.60 13.13
CA LEU A 51 -12.40 -0.93 12.27
C LEU A 51 -13.60 -0.38 13.06
N GLY A 52 -14.10 -1.11 14.05
CA GLY A 52 -15.21 -0.66 14.89
C GLY A 52 -14.88 0.60 15.68
N LEU A 53 -13.67 0.67 16.25
CA LEU A 53 -13.18 1.85 16.95
C LEU A 53 -12.96 3.03 15.99
N ALA A 54 -12.33 2.80 14.83
CA ALA A 54 -12.11 3.83 13.82
C ALA A 54 -13.43 4.44 13.31
N LEU A 55 -14.43 3.61 13.01
CA LEU A 55 -15.76 4.08 12.59
C LEU A 55 -16.46 4.88 13.69
N THR A 56 -16.33 4.46 14.94
CA THR A 56 -16.88 5.19 16.10
C THR A 56 -16.21 6.57 16.24
N ALA A 57 -14.91 6.67 16.02
CA ALA A 57 -14.20 7.94 15.98
C ALA A 57 -14.71 8.83 14.83
N CYS A 58 -14.80 8.29 13.61
CA CYS A 58 -15.28 9.00 12.42
C CYS A 58 -16.72 9.51 12.56
N ALA A 59 -17.58 8.82 13.31
CA ALA A 59 -18.99 9.20 13.51
C ALA A 59 -19.18 10.53 14.26
N ASN A 60 -18.11 11.12 14.81
CA ASN A 60 -18.15 12.44 15.43
C ASN A 60 -18.07 13.60 14.43
N ALA A 61 -17.75 13.32 13.16
CA ALA A 61 -17.77 14.32 12.09
C ALA A 61 -19.10 14.27 11.32
N PRO A 62 -19.65 15.42 10.87
CA PRO A 62 -20.84 15.42 10.04
C PRO A 62 -20.56 14.68 8.72
N LEU A 63 -21.49 13.81 8.32
CA LEU A 63 -21.43 13.22 6.99
C LEU A 63 -21.60 14.32 5.94
N PRO A 64 -20.86 14.28 4.82
CA PRO A 64 -21.03 15.22 3.72
C PRO A 64 -22.34 14.91 2.99
N GLN A 65 -23.47 15.30 3.56
CA GLN A 65 -24.77 15.32 2.90
C GLN A 65 -25.14 16.78 2.60
N LYS A 66 -25.31 17.08 1.30
CA LYS A 66 -25.90 18.32 0.76
C LYS A 66 -25.07 19.60 0.91
N ASP A 67 -23.74 19.49 0.87
CA ASP A 67 -22.92 20.64 0.48
C ASP A 67 -22.99 20.78 -1.07
N PRO A 68 -23.29 21.95 -1.65
CA PRO A 68 -23.04 22.23 -3.07
C PRO A 68 -21.57 22.04 -3.48
N ALA A 69 -20.64 22.04 -2.53
CA ALA A 69 -19.24 21.64 -2.66
C ALA A 69 -18.96 20.20 -2.16
N GLY A 70 -20.01 19.40 -1.91
CA GLY A 70 -19.92 17.98 -1.56
C GLY A 70 -19.28 17.16 -2.68
N PRO A 71 -18.99 15.86 -2.45
CA PRO A 71 -18.14 15.08 -3.34
C PRO A 71 -18.75 14.95 -4.74
N GLY A 72 -18.28 15.81 -5.64
CA GLY A 72 -18.46 15.70 -7.07
C GLY A 72 -17.31 14.89 -7.66
N PHE A 73 -17.58 14.16 -8.74
CA PHE A 73 -16.52 13.55 -9.51
C PHE A 73 -15.81 14.61 -10.37
N GLY A 74 -14.51 14.41 -10.61
CA GLY A 74 -13.79 15.14 -11.65
C GLY A 74 -14.22 14.70 -13.06
N VAL A 75 -13.48 15.14 -14.09
CA VAL A 75 -13.74 14.73 -15.48
C VAL A 75 -13.36 13.27 -15.67
N PHE A 76 -14.31 12.45 -16.16
CA PHE A 76 -14.03 11.10 -16.60
C PHE A 76 -13.34 11.11 -17.97
N ARG A 77 -12.17 10.48 -18.08
CA ARG A 77 -11.55 10.15 -19.37
C ARG A 77 -12.14 8.81 -19.85
N MET A 78 -12.95 8.88 -20.90
CA MET A 78 -13.59 7.72 -21.56
C MET A 78 -12.63 7.03 -22.53
#